data_AF-A0A2Z6RR08-F1
#
_entry.id   AF-A0A2Z6RR08-F1
#
_cell.length_a   1.000
_cell.length_b   1.000
_cell.length_c   1.000
_cell.angle_alpha   90.00
_cell.angle_beta   90.00
_cell.angle_gamma   90.00
#
_symmetry.space_group_name_H-M   'P 1'
#
loop_
_entity.id
_entity.type
_entity.pdbx_description
1 polymer ?
#
loop_
_entity_poly.entity_id
_entity_poly.type
_entity_poly.pdbx_seq_one_letter_code
_entity_poly.pdbx_strand_id
1 'polypeptide(L)'
;MDEVKLSDDVIEQIKYFSHFLTEEQESLIDKLILDKELKTRYKEYGLCETCKQPMTDKYYCRSCNSKHYRQNFKNWTSRNHDVDEFIQKAQLKAKNFREIIEWIEYDKFEDIDYLAKGGFGTTYKAIWKDGFMDWNYRKGQMKRNGKTRVALKWLHNSSQEITADILKEVESTILVSNSWVARCFGITKNPKTNNFMMVMQLKKGSLRQHLSNNFFSLDWKKKLYGLQCIAYSLNIFPQ
;
A
#
# COMPACT_ATOMS: atom_id res chain seq x y z
N MET A 1 6.33 -18.74 4.85
CA MET A 1 7.34 -18.58 3.79
C MET A 1 8.32 -17.54 4.27
N ASP A 2 9.51 -17.99 4.62
CA ASP A 2 10.57 -17.10 5.09
C ASP A 2 11.03 -16.19 3.95
N GLU A 3 11.40 -14.96 4.32
CA GLU A 3 11.85 -13.97 3.35
C GLU A 3 13.20 -14.41 2.77
N VAL A 4 13.27 -14.61 1.46
CA VAL A 4 14.53 -14.92 0.75
C VAL A 4 15.46 -13.73 0.91
N LYS A 5 16.69 -13.99 1.36
CA LYS A 5 17.72 -13.00 1.66
C LYS A 5 19.06 -13.41 1.05
N LEU A 6 19.91 -12.42 0.76
CA LEU A 6 21.29 -12.67 0.40
C LEU A 6 22.06 -13.16 1.63
N SER A 7 23.01 -14.09 1.40
CA SER A 7 23.96 -14.50 2.43
C SER A 7 24.98 -13.39 2.70
N ASP A 8 25.58 -13.42 3.88
CA ASP A 8 26.59 -12.44 4.28
C ASP A 8 27.80 -12.48 3.33
N ASP A 9 28.22 -13.66 2.85
CA ASP A 9 29.31 -13.82 1.88
C ASP A 9 29.05 -13.10 0.54
N VAL A 10 27.80 -13.13 0.07
CA VAL A 10 27.41 -12.42 -1.15
C VAL A 10 27.38 -10.93 -0.90
N ILE A 11 26.84 -10.49 0.25
CA ILE A 11 26.80 -9.08 0.64
C ILE A 11 28.20 -8.50 0.74
N GLU A 12 29.15 -9.19 1.37
CA GLU A 12 30.53 -8.73 1.52
C GLU A 12 31.22 -8.45 0.18
N GLN A 13 30.89 -9.22 -0.87
CA GLN A 13 31.46 -9.05 -2.21
C GLN A 13 30.89 -7.84 -2.97
N ILE A 14 29.65 -7.45 -2.68
CA ILE A 14 28.93 -6.43 -3.48
C ILE A 14 28.66 -5.12 -2.73
N LYS A 15 28.88 -5.07 -1.41
CA LYS A 15 28.47 -3.94 -0.54
C LYS A 15 29.08 -2.57 -0.87
N TYR A 16 30.18 -2.54 -1.63
CA TYR A 16 30.86 -1.31 -2.02
C TYR A 16 30.61 -0.89 -3.47
N PHE A 17 29.77 -1.63 -4.20
CA PHE A 17 29.45 -1.23 -5.57
C PHE A 17 28.59 0.02 -5.57
N SER A 18 28.88 0.91 -6.52
CA SER A 18 28.07 2.10 -6.70
C SER A 18 26.74 1.74 -7.37
N HIS A 19 25.79 2.68 -7.37
CA HIS A 19 24.52 2.48 -8.08
C HIS A 19 24.71 2.31 -9.60
N PHE A 20 25.80 2.86 -10.15
CA PHE A 20 26.16 2.69 -11.55
C PHE A 20 27.19 1.56 -11.64
N LEU A 21 26.70 0.37 -11.97
CA LEU A 21 27.51 -0.83 -12.09
C LEU A 21 28.32 -0.81 -13.39
N THR A 22 29.56 -1.28 -13.34
CA THR A 22 30.33 -1.61 -14.54
C THR A 22 29.85 -2.95 -15.12
N GLU A 23 30.14 -3.23 -16.39
CA GLU A 23 29.81 -4.53 -17.03
C GLU A 23 30.38 -5.72 -16.24
N GLU A 24 31.59 -5.57 -15.69
CA GLU A 24 32.22 -6.59 -14.84
C GLU A 24 31.46 -6.81 -13.53
N GLN A 25 31.05 -5.72 -12.87
CA GLN A 25 30.26 -5.78 -11.65
C GLN A 25 28.88 -6.40 -11.90
N GLU A 26 28.22 -6.05 -13.00
CA GLU A 26 26.96 -6.66 -13.40
C GLU A 26 27.10 -8.16 -13.65
N SER A 27 28.13 -8.58 -14.37
CA SER A 27 28.42 -10.00 -14.62
C SER A 27 28.68 -10.77 -13.32
N LEU A 28 29.38 -10.17 -12.37
CA LEU A 28 29.62 -10.75 -11.06
C LEU A 28 28.32 -10.90 -10.26
N ILE A 29 27.46 -9.88 -10.24
CA ILE A 29 26.15 -9.93 -9.59
C ILE A 29 25.28 -11.03 -10.20
N ASP A 30 25.29 -11.17 -11.53
CA ASP A 30 24.51 -12.19 -12.22
C ASP A 30 24.92 -13.62 -11.85
N LYS A 31 26.19 -13.81 -11.49
CA LYS A 31 26.74 -15.09 -10.98
C LYS A 31 26.45 -15.30 -9.49
N LEU A 32 26.57 -14.25 -8.67
CA LEU A 32 26.43 -14.34 -7.21
C LEU A 32 24.96 -14.41 -6.74
N ILE A 33 24.05 -13.71 -7.40
CA ILE A 33 22.63 -13.64 -7.01
C ILE A 33 21.77 -14.47 -7.97
N LEU A 34 21.46 -15.69 -7.52
CA LEU A 34 20.64 -16.63 -8.28
C LEU A 34 19.14 -16.26 -8.25
N ASP A 35 18.67 -15.73 -7.12
CA ASP A 35 17.28 -15.29 -7.00
C ASP A 35 17.03 -14.08 -7.91
N LYS A 36 16.16 -14.27 -8.91
CA LYS A 36 15.87 -13.26 -9.93
C LYS A 36 15.30 -11.98 -9.31
N GLU A 37 14.46 -12.09 -8.28
CA GLU A 37 13.82 -10.94 -7.65
C GLU A 37 14.84 -10.13 -6.83
N LEU A 38 15.67 -10.78 -6.02
CA LEU A 38 16.74 -10.12 -5.26
C LEU A 38 17.75 -9.45 -6.18
N LYS A 39 18.09 -10.10 -7.29
CA LYS A 39 18.99 -9.54 -8.30
C LYS A 39 18.42 -8.27 -8.94
N THR A 40 17.16 -8.31 -9.41
CA THR A 40 16.51 -7.13 -9.97
C THR A 40 16.45 -5.99 -8.95
N ARG A 41 16.02 -6.29 -7.72
CA ARG A 41 15.98 -5.33 -6.61
C ARG A 41 17.34 -4.70 -6.32
N TYR A 42 18.40 -5.50 -6.30
CA TYR A 42 19.75 -5.01 -6.08
C TYR A 42 20.18 -4.04 -7.19
N LYS A 43 19.98 -4.41 -8.47
CA LYS A 43 20.36 -3.57 -9.60
C LYS A 43 19.54 -2.27 -9.64
N GLU A 44 18.25 -2.32 -9.30
CA GLU A 44 17.36 -1.13 -9.33
C GLU A 44 17.50 -0.20 -8.13
N TYR A 45 17.66 -0.75 -6.91
CA TYR A 45 17.56 0.04 -5.67
C TYR A 45 18.78 -0.07 -4.76
N GLY A 46 19.71 -0.97 -5.05
CA GLY A 46 20.89 -1.21 -4.22
C GLY A 46 20.56 -1.89 -2.89
N LEU A 47 21.50 -1.75 -1.94
CA LEU A 47 21.39 -2.32 -0.59
C LEU A 47 20.81 -1.34 0.41
N CYS A 48 20.03 -1.86 1.36
CA CYS A 48 19.59 -1.09 2.52
C CYS A 48 20.78 -0.75 3.41
N GLU A 49 20.90 0.52 3.81
CA GLU A 49 21.97 0.97 4.69
C GLU A 49 22.00 0.25 6.04
N THR A 50 20.83 -0.09 6.59
CA THR A 50 20.68 -0.70 7.92
C THR A 50 20.94 -2.21 7.92
N CYS A 51 20.31 -2.96 7.02
CA CYS A 51 20.37 -4.44 7.05
C CYS A 51 21.18 -5.06 5.92
N LYS A 52 21.72 -4.25 5.00
CA LYS A 52 22.52 -4.68 3.84
C LYS A 52 21.82 -5.65 2.88
N GLN A 53 20.52 -5.85 3.01
CA GLN A 53 19.71 -6.61 2.06
C GLN A 53 19.22 -5.72 0.91
N PRO A 54 18.97 -6.27 -0.30
CA PRO A 54 18.43 -5.50 -1.41
C PRO A 54 17.14 -4.75 -1.05
N MET A 55 17.07 -3.48 -1.42
CA MET A 55 15.87 -2.67 -1.21
C MET A 55 14.73 -3.11 -2.15
N THR A 56 13.48 -2.91 -1.75
CA THR A 56 12.31 -3.34 -2.54
C THR A 56 11.66 -2.18 -3.29
N ASP A 57 11.90 -0.97 -2.83
CA ASP A 57 11.63 0.30 -3.49
C ASP A 57 12.70 1.29 -3.04
N LYS A 58 12.88 2.39 -3.78
CA LYS A 58 13.88 3.44 -3.51
C LYS A 58 13.90 3.92 -2.05
N TYR A 59 12.75 3.91 -1.37
CA TYR A 59 12.64 4.34 0.03
C TYR A 59 12.08 3.25 0.96
N TYR A 60 12.13 1.98 0.54
CA TYR A 60 11.54 0.89 1.30
C TYR A 60 12.41 -0.37 1.30
N CYS A 61 12.84 -0.77 2.51
CA CYS A 61 13.46 -2.08 2.73
C CYS A 61 12.43 -3.03 3.34
N ARG A 62 12.00 -4.04 2.57
CA ARG A 62 11.04 -5.04 3.03
C ARG A 62 11.55 -5.83 4.25
N SER A 63 12.84 -6.15 4.32
CA SER A 63 13.40 -6.91 5.44
C SER A 63 13.38 -6.14 6.76
N CYS A 64 13.77 -4.85 6.73
CA CYS A 64 13.68 -3.98 7.90
C CYS A 64 12.23 -3.78 8.37
N ASN A 65 11.32 -3.49 7.43
CA ASN A 65 9.91 -3.26 7.76
C ASN A 65 9.23 -4.54 8.26
N SER A 66 9.50 -5.69 7.63
CA SER A 66 8.98 -6.99 8.09
C SER A 66 9.42 -7.31 9.51
N LYS A 67 10.68 -7.05 9.86
CA LYS A 67 11.18 -7.21 11.24
C LYS A 67 10.42 -6.28 12.20
N HIS A 68 10.24 -5.02 11.84
CA HIS A 68 9.49 -4.05 12.63
C HIS A 68 8.02 -4.45 12.83
N TYR A 69 7.35 -4.93 11.79
CA TYR A 69 5.95 -5.38 11.89
C TYR A 69 5.80 -6.60 12.78
N ARG A 70 6.66 -7.62 12.65
CA ARG A 70 6.62 -8.81 13.51
C ARG A 70 6.71 -8.47 15.00
N GLN A 71 7.52 -7.47 15.35
CA GLN A 71 7.64 -6.99 16.73
C GLN A 71 6.36 -6.31 17.23
N ASN A 72 5.58 -5.71 16.33
CA ASN A 72 4.37 -4.95 16.64
C ASN A 72 3.06 -5.74 16.50
N PHE A 73 3.07 -6.95 15.95
CA PHE A 73 1.86 -7.78 15.80
C PHE A 73 1.14 -8.06 17.13
N LYS A 74 1.85 -7.99 18.25
CA LYS A 74 1.26 -8.17 19.59
C LYS A 74 0.61 -6.91 20.15
N ASN A 75 0.85 -5.74 19.54
CA ASN A 75 0.45 -4.44 20.07
C ASN A 75 -0.95 -4.01 19.64
N TRP A 76 -1.58 -4.73 18.70
CA TRP A 76 -2.94 -4.46 18.24
C TRP A 76 -3.60 -5.78 17.79
N THR A 77 -4.93 -5.83 17.83
CA THR A 77 -5.72 -6.94 17.29
C THR A 77 -7.12 -6.43 16.95
N SER A 78 -7.68 -6.91 15.84
CA SER A 78 -9.06 -6.66 15.46
C SER A 78 -10.08 -7.51 16.23
N ARG A 79 -9.59 -8.41 17.09
CA ARG A 79 -10.37 -9.52 17.70
C ARG A 79 -11.02 -10.43 16.65
N ASN A 80 -10.45 -10.46 15.44
CA ASN A 80 -10.82 -11.38 14.38
C ASN A 80 -9.53 -11.97 13.77
N HIS A 81 -9.37 -13.28 13.91
CA HIS A 81 -8.16 -13.98 13.50
C HIS A 81 -7.88 -13.81 12.00
N ASP A 82 -8.90 -13.90 11.15
CA ASP A 82 -8.72 -13.85 9.69
C ASP A 82 -8.29 -12.45 9.23
N VAL A 83 -8.84 -11.40 9.82
CA VAL A 83 -8.44 -10.01 9.56
C VAL A 83 -7.01 -9.77 10.04
N ASP A 84 -6.67 -10.22 11.25
CA ASP A 84 -5.33 -10.06 11.81
C ASP A 84 -4.29 -10.80 10.95
N GLU A 85 -4.56 -12.05 10.60
CA GLU A 85 -3.68 -12.87 9.76
C GLU A 85 -3.51 -12.24 8.36
N PHE A 86 -4.60 -11.75 7.77
CA PHE A 86 -4.56 -11.06 6.48
C PHE A 86 -3.67 -9.81 6.52
N ILE A 87 -3.88 -8.93 7.50
CA ILE A 87 -3.11 -7.69 7.63
C ILE A 87 -1.63 -8.01 7.87
N GLN A 88 -1.32 -8.98 8.74
CA GLN A 88 0.05 -9.41 9.00
C GLN A 88 0.72 -9.94 7.73
N LYS A 89 0.05 -10.82 6.97
CA LYS A 89 0.55 -11.33 5.69
C LYS A 89 0.78 -10.21 4.68
N ALA A 90 -0.15 -9.26 4.57
CA ALA A 90 -0.03 -8.12 3.67
C ALA A 90 1.18 -7.24 4.05
N GLN A 91 1.35 -6.90 5.33
CA GLN A 91 2.47 -6.10 5.83
C GLN A 91 3.83 -6.75 5.56
N LEU A 92 3.93 -8.08 5.67
CA LEU A 92 5.16 -8.85 5.36
C LEU A 92 5.45 -9.00 3.86
N LYS A 93 4.43 -8.81 3.01
CA LYS A 93 4.55 -8.89 1.55
C LYS A 93 4.71 -7.53 0.89
N ALA A 94 4.34 -6.45 1.57
CA ALA A 94 4.38 -5.09 1.05
C ALA A 94 5.76 -4.77 0.47
N LYS A 95 5.76 -4.22 -0.75
CA LYS A 95 6.97 -3.86 -1.51
C LYS A 95 7.34 -2.39 -1.38
N ASN A 96 6.36 -1.57 -1.03
CA ASN A 96 6.52 -0.13 -0.83
C ASN A 96 5.55 0.36 0.25
N PHE A 97 5.68 1.63 0.62
CA PHE A 97 4.84 2.21 1.66
C PHE A 97 3.36 2.35 1.29
N ARG A 98 2.98 2.29 0.00
CA ARG A 98 1.59 2.42 -0.46
C ARG A 98 0.79 1.13 -0.27
N GLU A 99 1.47 -0.01 -0.34
CA GLU A 99 0.90 -1.36 -0.13
C GLU A 99 0.68 -1.71 1.34
N ILE A 100 1.22 -0.90 2.27
CA ILE A 100 1.00 -1.11 3.70
C ILE A 100 -0.46 -0.81 4.03
N ILE A 101 -1.10 -1.81 4.63
CA ILE A 101 -2.41 -1.70 5.28
C ILE A 101 -2.27 -1.89 6.79
N GLU A 102 -3.19 -1.30 7.54
CA GLU A 102 -3.20 -1.32 9.00
C GLU A 102 -4.56 -1.76 9.55
N TRP A 103 -4.56 -2.34 10.74
CA TRP A 103 -5.76 -2.35 11.57
C TRP A 103 -5.90 -0.98 12.22
N ILE A 104 -7.07 -0.36 12.09
CA ILE A 104 -7.31 0.99 12.58
C ILE A 104 -8.50 0.96 13.53
N GLU A 105 -8.23 1.21 14.82
CA GLU A 105 -9.26 1.32 15.84
C GLU A 105 -10.30 2.37 15.47
N TYR A 106 -11.57 2.05 15.65
CA TYR A 106 -12.67 2.87 15.13
C TYR A 106 -12.77 4.23 15.83
N ASP A 107 -12.32 4.33 17.08
CA ASP A 107 -12.27 5.56 17.88
C ASP A 107 -11.24 6.59 17.38
N LYS A 108 -10.35 6.19 16.46
CA LYS A 108 -9.42 7.08 15.76
C LYS A 108 -10.09 7.91 14.66
N PHE A 109 -11.37 7.68 14.40
CA PHE A 109 -12.15 8.44 13.42
C PHE A 109 -13.07 9.46 14.10
N GLU A 110 -13.05 10.69 13.58
CA GLU A 110 -13.89 11.81 13.99
C GLU A 110 -14.75 12.26 12.79
N ASP A 111 -15.82 13.03 13.05
CA ASP A 111 -16.65 13.67 12.02
C ASP A 111 -17.11 12.70 10.92
N ILE A 112 -17.65 11.55 11.35
CA ILE A 112 -18.10 10.49 10.46
C ILE A 112 -19.47 10.85 9.88
N ASP A 113 -19.48 11.19 8.60
CA ASP A 113 -20.67 11.58 7.86
C ASP A 113 -20.92 10.64 6.69
N TYR A 114 -22.20 10.39 6.38
CA TYR A 114 -22.59 9.72 5.14
C TYR A 114 -22.05 10.49 3.92
N LEU A 115 -21.47 9.77 2.95
CA LEU A 115 -20.99 10.33 1.69
C LEU A 115 -21.83 9.89 0.50
N ALA A 116 -21.99 8.58 0.31
CA ALA A 116 -22.73 8.03 -0.82
C ALA A 116 -23.05 6.55 -0.61
N LYS A 117 -24.13 6.07 -1.24
CA LYS A 117 -24.46 4.65 -1.40
C LYS A 117 -24.31 4.28 -2.87
N GLY A 118 -23.51 3.26 -3.15
CA GLY A 118 -23.35 2.67 -4.47
C GLY A 118 -23.94 1.26 -4.52
N GLY A 119 -23.82 0.59 -5.68
CA GLY A 119 -24.32 -0.78 -5.85
C GLY A 119 -23.64 -1.80 -4.93
N PHE A 120 -22.36 -1.59 -4.60
CA PHE A 120 -21.53 -2.54 -3.84
C PHE A 120 -21.35 -2.16 -2.36
N GLY A 121 -21.86 -1.01 -1.92
CA GLY A 121 -21.55 -0.56 -0.56
C GLY A 121 -22.00 0.86 -0.23
N THR A 122 -21.86 1.21 1.04
CA THR A 122 -22.05 2.57 1.55
C THR A 122 -20.71 3.14 1.98
N THR A 123 -20.45 4.38 1.59
CA THR A 123 -19.24 5.13 1.92
C THR A 123 -19.59 6.27 2.87
N TYR A 124 -18.76 6.43 3.88
CA TYR A 124 -18.75 7.57 4.81
C TYR A 124 -17.45 8.34 4.62
N LYS A 125 -17.46 9.64 4.86
CA LYS A 125 -16.25 10.45 5.01
C LYS A 125 -15.95 10.59 6.50
N ALA A 126 -14.69 10.61 6.89
CA ALA A 126 -14.26 10.77 8.27
C ALA A 126 -12.90 11.48 8.35
N ILE A 127 -12.54 11.95 9.54
CA ILE A 127 -11.19 12.42 9.86
C ILE A 127 -10.49 11.34 10.66
N TRP A 128 -9.39 10.80 10.13
CA TRP A 128 -8.49 9.91 10.87
C TRP A 128 -7.45 10.74 11.62
N LYS A 129 -7.43 10.64 12.96
CA LYS A 129 -6.56 11.45 13.84
C LYS A 129 -5.06 11.27 13.58
N ASP A 130 -4.63 10.02 13.45
CA ASP A 130 -3.20 9.68 13.29
C ASP A 130 -2.73 9.83 11.83
N GLY A 131 -3.64 9.58 10.88
CA GLY A 131 -3.32 9.50 9.47
C GLY A 131 -2.46 8.29 9.10
N PHE A 132 -2.20 8.15 7.80
CA PHE A 132 -1.39 7.06 7.27
C PHE A 132 0.11 7.32 7.46
N MET A 133 0.88 6.23 7.46
CA MET A 133 2.34 6.28 7.40
C MET A 133 2.82 6.63 5.99
N ASP A 134 3.72 7.61 5.90
CA ASP A 134 4.32 8.07 4.65
C ASP A 134 5.82 8.35 4.80
N TRP A 135 6.54 8.34 3.69
CA TRP A 135 7.98 8.64 3.67
C TRP A 135 8.21 10.15 3.70
N ASN A 136 8.91 10.63 4.73
CA ASN A 136 9.32 12.02 4.79
C ASN A 136 10.63 12.22 4.00
N TYR A 137 10.52 12.66 2.75
CA TYR A 137 11.69 12.91 1.88
C TYR A 137 12.70 13.91 2.44
N ARG A 138 12.27 14.86 3.29
CA ARG A 138 13.17 15.85 3.88
C ARG A 138 14.00 15.28 5.04
N LYS A 139 13.40 14.36 5.81
CA LYS A 139 14.03 13.76 6.99
C LYS A 139 14.58 12.36 6.76
N GLY A 140 14.31 11.76 5.60
CA GLY A 140 14.75 10.39 5.27
C GLY A 140 14.19 9.34 6.23
N GLN A 141 12.94 9.52 6.71
CA GLN A 141 12.33 8.59 7.66
C GLN A 141 10.81 8.49 7.47
N MET A 142 10.24 7.38 7.92
CA MET A 142 8.80 7.20 7.99
C MET A 142 8.17 8.13 9.04
N LYS A 143 6.99 8.69 8.71
CA LYS A 143 6.22 9.54 9.64
C LYS A 143 4.72 9.35 9.41
N ARG A 144 3.93 9.49 10.47
CA ARG A 144 2.47 9.70 10.37
C ARG A 144 2.17 11.05 9.72
N ASN A 145 1.25 11.07 8.77
CA ASN A 145 0.78 12.31 8.14
C ASN A 145 -0.12 13.16 9.05
N GLY A 146 -0.56 12.64 10.20
CA GLY A 146 -1.46 13.34 11.12
C GLY A 146 -2.89 13.39 10.58
N LYS A 147 -3.71 14.30 11.11
CA LYS A 147 -5.14 14.41 10.78
C LYS A 147 -5.38 14.37 9.27
N THR A 148 -6.04 13.30 8.81
CA THR A 148 -6.23 13.03 7.38
C THR A 148 -7.69 12.72 7.09
N ARG A 149 -8.27 13.29 6.03
CA ARG A 149 -9.61 12.94 5.58
C ARG A 149 -9.59 11.62 4.81
N VAL A 150 -10.44 10.69 5.21
CA VAL A 150 -10.54 9.34 4.65
C VAL A 150 -11.97 9.00 4.25
N ALA A 151 -12.11 7.97 3.43
CA ALA A 151 -13.37 7.32 3.13
C ALA A 151 -13.46 5.99 3.89
N LEU A 152 -14.54 5.76 4.63
CA LEU A 152 -14.85 4.48 5.25
C LEU A 152 -15.90 3.77 4.38
N LYS A 153 -15.50 2.71 3.69
CA LYS A 153 -16.37 1.96 2.76
C LYS A 153 -16.79 0.64 3.40
N TRP A 154 -18.10 0.47 3.59
CA TRP A 154 -18.73 -0.79 3.96
C TRP A 154 -19.33 -1.44 2.71
N LEU A 155 -19.13 -2.75 2.52
CA LEU A 155 -19.67 -3.51 1.38
C LEU A 155 -21.05 -4.11 1.71
N HIS A 156 -22.02 -3.98 0.80
CA HIS A 156 -23.36 -4.56 0.94
C HIS A 156 -23.37 -6.03 0.49
N ASN A 157 -24.20 -6.87 1.13
CA ASN A 157 -24.46 -8.27 0.75
C ASN A 157 -23.24 -9.21 0.72
N SER A 158 -22.32 -9.05 1.65
CA SER A 158 -21.45 -10.17 1.97
C SER A 158 -22.27 -11.21 2.75
N SER A 159 -22.08 -12.49 2.43
CA SER A 159 -22.77 -13.64 3.03
C SER A 159 -22.46 -13.74 4.54
N GLN A 160 -22.76 -14.86 5.19
CA GLN A 160 -22.36 -15.12 6.59
C GLN A 160 -20.85 -14.90 6.86
N GLU A 161 -20.02 -14.78 5.81
CA GLU A 161 -18.59 -14.49 5.84
C GLU A 161 -18.27 -13.03 5.44
N ILE A 162 -18.87 -12.03 6.10
CA ILE A 162 -18.66 -10.58 5.83
C ILE A 162 -17.18 -10.20 5.68
N THR A 163 -16.31 -10.91 6.39
CA THR A 163 -14.85 -10.74 6.37
C THR A 163 -14.26 -11.07 5.00
N ALA A 164 -14.63 -12.18 4.34
CA ALA A 164 -13.95 -12.66 3.13
C ALA A 164 -14.03 -11.68 1.95
N ASP A 165 -15.20 -11.11 1.70
CA ASP A 165 -15.40 -10.17 0.59
C ASP A 165 -14.61 -8.88 0.78
N ILE A 166 -14.56 -8.36 2.02
CA ILE A 166 -13.74 -7.20 2.35
C ILE A 166 -12.26 -7.52 2.19
N LEU A 167 -11.80 -8.67 2.66
CA LEU A 167 -10.40 -9.07 2.51
C LEU A 167 -10.00 -9.18 1.04
N LYS A 168 -10.85 -9.77 0.19
CA LYS A 168 -10.62 -9.88 -1.26
C LYS A 168 -10.57 -8.51 -1.95
N GLU A 169 -11.48 -7.60 -1.60
CA GLU A 169 -11.45 -6.23 -2.12
C GLU A 169 -10.18 -5.50 -1.67
N VAL A 170 -9.79 -5.61 -0.39
CA VAL A 170 -8.55 -5.02 0.12
C VAL A 170 -7.33 -5.62 -0.59
N GLU A 171 -7.25 -6.92 -0.77
CA GLU A 171 -6.18 -7.58 -1.50
C GLU A 171 -6.07 -7.04 -2.92
N SER A 172 -7.21 -6.93 -3.62
CA SER A 172 -7.28 -6.37 -4.97
C SER A 172 -6.72 -4.95 -5.00
N THR A 173 -7.07 -4.09 -4.02
CA THR A 173 -6.53 -2.73 -3.94
C THR A 173 -5.03 -2.66 -3.68
N ILE A 174 -4.46 -3.63 -2.96
CA ILE A 174 -3.02 -3.74 -2.73
C ILE A 174 -2.31 -4.14 -4.02
N LEU A 175 -2.84 -5.14 -4.74
CA LEU A 175 -2.25 -5.65 -5.98
C LEU A 175 -2.12 -4.57 -7.07
N VAL A 176 -3.08 -3.65 -7.15
CA VAL A 176 -3.05 -2.54 -8.12
C VAL A 176 -2.59 -1.21 -7.51
N SER A 177 -1.97 -1.25 -6.33
CA SER A 177 -1.53 -0.06 -5.62
C SER A 177 -0.54 0.76 -6.45
N ASN A 178 -0.98 1.93 -6.91
CA ASN A 178 -0.15 2.90 -7.64
C ASN A 178 -0.63 4.33 -7.34
N SER A 179 -0.04 5.35 -7.97
CA SER A 179 -0.38 6.76 -7.76
C SER A 179 -1.78 7.16 -8.26
N TRP A 180 -2.35 6.39 -9.18
CA TRP A 180 -3.62 6.66 -9.88
C TRP A 180 -4.83 5.98 -9.24
N VAL A 181 -4.61 4.86 -8.55
CA VAL A 181 -5.65 4.14 -7.80
C VAL A 181 -5.82 4.74 -6.40
N ALA A 182 -7.07 4.78 -5.92
CA ALA A 182 -7.34 5.20 -4.54
C ALA A 182 -6.71 4.21 -3.57
N ARG A 183 -5.75 4.69 -2.78
CA ARG A 183 -5.02 3.86 -1.81
C ARG A 183 -5.98 3.33 -0.74
N CYS A 184 -5.85 2.04 -0.42
CA CYS A 184 -6.38 1.47 0.82
C CYS A 184 -5.33 1.64 1.92
N PHE A 185 -5.75 2.16 3.07
CA PHE A 185 -4.91 2.34 4.24
C PHE A 185 -5.07 1.22 5.25
N GLY A 186 -6.18 0.48 5.22
CA GLY A 186 -6.46 -0.48 6.26
C GLY A 186 -7.92 -0.89 6.37
N ILE A 187 -8.18 -1.57 7.48
CA ILE A 187 -9.49 -2.09 7.86
C ILE A 187 -9.82 -1.56 9.26
N THR A 188 -11.08 -1.22 9.48
CA THR A 188 -11.64 -0.90 10.80
C THR A 188 -12.92 -1.69 11.01
N LYS A 189 -13.45 -1.71 12.23
CA LYS A 189 -14.74 -2.33 12.55
C LYS A 189 -15.61 -1.36 13.32
N ASN A 190 -16.79 -1.09 12.80
CA ASN A 190 -17.75 -0.24 13.47
C ASN A 190 -18.31 -0.98 14.71
N PRO A 191 -18.14 -0.45 15.94
CA PRO A 191 -18.58 -1.14 17.15
C PRO A 191 -20.10 -1.19 17.29
N LYS A 192 -20.85 -0.30 16.61
CA LYS A 192 -22.32 -0.26 16.68
C LYS A 192 -22.97 -1.30 15.76
N THR A 193 -22.45 -1.44 14.53
CA THR A 193 -23.01 -2.36 13.53
C THR A 193 -22.25 -3.68 13.45
N ASN A 194 -21.10 -3.79 14.13
CA ASN A 194 -20.17 -4.90 14.05
C ASN A 194 -19.60 -5.17 12.64
N ASN A 195 -19.81 -4.25 11.70
CA ASN A 195 -19.36 -4.39 10.31
C ASN A 195 -17.91 -3.95 10.16
N PHE A 196 -17.12 -4.76 9.45
CA PHE A 196 -15.83 -4.32 8.94
C PHE A 196 -16.00 -3.30 7.82
N MET A 197 -15.06 -2.37 7.73
CA MET A 197 -15.03 -1.29 6.76
C MET A 197 -13.61 -1.09 6.25
N MET A 198 -13.46 -0.83 4.96
CA MET A 198 -12.20 -0.40 4.38
C MET A 198 -11.96 1.07 4.68
N VAL A 199 -10.71 1.42 5.00
CA VAL A 199 -10.27 2.79 5.19
C VAL A 199 -9.48 3.20 3.96
N MET A 200 -10.00 4.12 3.16
CA MET A 200 -9.47 4.46 1.84
C MET A 200 -9.18 5.96 1.70
N GLN A 201 -8.34 6.31 0.73
CA GLN A 201 -8.13 7.69 0.31
C GLN A 201 -9.45 8.33 -0.15
N LEU A 202 -9.85 9.44 0.48
CA LEU A 202 -11.01 10.21 0.05
C LEU A 202 -10.70 10.93 -1.28
N LYS A 203 -11.51 10.69 -2.30
CA LYS A 203 -11.43 11.37 -3.61
C LYS A 203 -12.55 12.42 -3.74
N LYS A 204 -12.30 13.46 -4.55
CA LYS A 204 -13.23 14.58 -4.76
C LYS A 204 -14.32 14.22 -5.78
N GLY A 205 -15.18 13.27 -5.42
CA GLY A 205 -16.30 12.83 -6.26
C GLY A 205 -15.91 11.87 -7.39
N SER A 206 -16.90 11.52 -8.22
CA SER A 206 -16.71 10.61 -9.35
C SER A 206 -16.18 11.34 -10.59
N LEU A 207 -15.58 10.60 -11.53
CA LEU A 207 -15.18 11.14 -12.84
C LEU A 207 -16.37 11.78 -13.55
N ARG A 208 -17.56 11.18 -13.46
CA ARG A 208 -18.80 11.73 -14.04
C ARG A 208 -19.10 13.11 -13.45
N GLN A 209 -19.09 13.25 -12.13
CA GLN A 209 -19.32 14.55 -11.46
C GLN A 209 -18.23 15.58 -11.83
N HIS A 210 -16.96 15.15 -11.86
CA HIS A 210 -15.86 16.02 -12.24
C HIS A 210 -16.02 16.55 -13.66
N LEU A 211 -16.35 15.67 -14.62
CA LEU A 211 -16.59 16.05 -16.00
C LEU A 211 -17.83 16.95 -16.11
N SER A 212 -18.97 16.58 -15.51
CA SER A 212 -20.18 17.42 -15.56
C SER A 212 -19.94 18.85 -15.07
N ASN A 213 -19.13 19.02 -14.02
CA ASN A 213 -18.88 20.34 -13.44
C ASN A 213 -17.80 21.14 -14.17
N ASN A 214 -16.86 20.49 -14.89
CA ASN A 214 -15.65 21.13 -15.40
C ASN A 214 -15.43 20.91 -16.90
N PHE A 215 -16.35 20.27 -17.64
CA PHE A 215 -16.11 19.84 -19.01
C PHE A 215 -15.68 20.98 -19.95
N PHE A 216 -16.29 22.15 -19.81
CA PHE A 216 -15.99 23.33 -20.63
C PHE A 216 -14.73 24.07 -20.18
N SER A 217 -14.36 23.99 -18.90
CA SER A 217 -13.14 24.61 -18.35
C SER A 217 -11.88 23.77 -18.53
N LEU A 218 -12.03 22.47 -18.80
CA LEU A 218 -10.92 21.57 -19.08
C LEU A 218 -10.46 21.73 -20.53
N ASP A 219 -9.21 22.14 -20.73
CA ASP A 219 -8.57 22.10 -22.03
C ASP A 219 -8.37 20.65 -22.53
N TRP A 220 -8.15 20.50 -23.83
CA TRP A 220 -7.97 19.18 -24.45
C TRP A 220 -6.77 18.41 -23.90
N LYS A 221 -5.69 19.09 -23.49
CA LYS A 221 -4.52 18.43 -22.92
C LYS A 221 -4.88 17.76 -21.59
N LYS A 222 -5.63 18.43 -20.71
CA LYS A 222 -6.11 17.86 -19.44
C LYS A 222 -7.08 16.69 -19.66
N LYS A 223 -7.95 16.78 -20.66
CA LYS A 223 -8.88 15.69 -21.02
C LYS A 223 -8.12 14.44 -21.49
N LEU A 224 -7.19 14.62 -22.44
CA LEU A 224 -6.36 13.54 -22.95
C LEU A 224 -5.48 12.93 -21.87
N TYR A 225 -4.89 13.76 -21.00
CA TYR A 225 -4.11 13.30 -19.86
C TYR A 225 -4.96 12.45 -18.91
N GLY A 226 -6.16 12.89 -18.57
CA GLY A 226 -7.09 12.10 -17.73
C GLY A 226 -7.42 10.74 -18.33
N LEU A 227 -7.68 10.68 -19.64
CA LEU A 227 -7.91 9.42 -20.35
C LEU A 227 -6.68 8.52 -20.34
N GLN A 228 -5.49 9.09 -20.59
CA GLN A 228 -4.23 8.35 -20.55
C GLN A 228 -3.97 7.76 -19.15
N CYS A 229 -4.20 8.52 -18.08
CA CYS A 229 -4.08 8.04 -16.71
C CYS A 229 -5.05 6.88 -16.41
N ILE A 230 -6.29 6.96 -16.88
CA ILE A 230 -7.28 5.88 -16.72
C ILE A 230 -6.84 4.64 -17.49
N ALA A 231 -6.46 4.79 -18.76
CA ALA A 231 -6.00 3.68 -19.60
C ALA A 231 -4.77 2.98 -19.00
N TYR A 232 -3.79 3.76 -18.51
CA TYR A 232 -2.62 3.23 -17.83
C TYR A 232 -2.98 2.47 -16.55
N SER A 233 -3.92 3.01 -15.76
CA SER A 233 -4.38 2.36 -14.53
C SER A 233 -5.09 1.03 -14.81
N LEU A 234 -5.88 0.95 -15.89
CA LEU A 234 -6.59 -0.26 -16.29
C LEU A 234 -5.65 -1.36 -16.77
N ASN A 235 -4.51 -1.01 -17.38
CA ASN A 235 -3.50 -1.97 -17.82
C ASN A 235 -2.72 -2.63 -16.67
N ILE A 236 -2.86 -2.12 -15.44
CA ILE A 236 -2.18 -2.66 -14.25
C ILE A 236 -2.99 -3.80 -13.60
N PHE A 237 -4.30 -3.90 -13.89
CA PHE A 237 -5.11 -4.99 -13.36
C PHE A 237 -4.68 -6.31 -14.04
N PRO A 238 -4.30 -7.34 -13.27
CA PRO A 238 -4.01 -8.66 -13.84
C PRO A 238 -5.27 -9.20 -14.54
N GLN A 239 -5.09 -9.69 -15.78
CA GLN A 239 -6.13 -10.36 -16.57
C GLN A 239 -6.45 -11.74 -16.00
#